data_AF-A0A329Y100-F1
#
_entry.id   AF-A0A329Y100-F1
#
_cell.length_a   1.000
_cell.length_b   1.000
_cell.length_c   1.000
_cell.angle_alpha   90.00
_cell.angle_beta   90.00
_cell.angle_gamma   90.00
#
_symmetry.space_group_name_H-M   'P 1'
#
loop_
_entity.id
_entity.type
_entity.pdbx_description
1 polymer ?
#
loop_
_entity_poly.entity_id
_entity_poly.type
_entity_poly.pdbx_seq_one_letter_code
_entity_poly.pdbx_strand_id
1 'polypeptide(L)'
;MFKHLVLLTLTLIPTAAFAQSTDLEATCKMVAKNFFLSDGLSIGAIQSFPELKPPGVRMAYSTRQGTAPSEMSDTFECEFDRTDKPHNLAKFCVSSTCYTANDQDADRKRRFEEMRILLQRAEK
;
A
#
# COMPACT_ATOMS: atom_id res chain seq x y z
N MET A 1 -43.46 -37.06 21.36
CA MET A 1 -42.09 -37.49 21.00
C MET A 1 -41.58 -36.55 19.92
N PHE A 2 -40.43 -35.91 20.22
CA PHE A 2 -39.60 -35.02 19.41
C PHE A 2 -39.86 -34.92 17.90
N LYS A 3 -39.88 -33.68 17.39
CA LYS A 3 -38.97 -33.32 16.30
C LYS A 3 -38.77 -31.79 16.25
N HIS A 4 -37.73 -31.33 16.94
CA HIS A 4 -37.21 -29.98 16.77
C HIS A 4 -36.71 -29.83 15.33
N LEU A 5 -37.33 -28.93 14.58
CA LEU A 5 -36.82 -28.48 13.30
C LEU A 5 -35.66 -27.52 13.57
N VAL A 6 -34.45 -28.06 13.70
CA VAL A 6 -33.23 -27.25 13.81
C VAL A 6 -32.91 -26.71 12.41
N LEU A 7 -33.29 -25.47 12.16
CA LEU A 7 -32.91 -24.74 10.95
C LEU A 7 -31.45 -24.29 11.12
N LEU A 8 -30.53 -25.06 10.56
CA LEU A 8 -29.10 -24.78 10.58
C LEU A 8 -28.82 -23.60 9.64
N THR A 9 -28.80 -22.36 10.16
CA THR A 9 -28.33 -21.18 9.45
C THR A 9 -26.81 -21.28 9.26
N LEU A 10 -26.38 -21.68 8.06
CA LEU A 10 -24.99 -21.67 7.65
C LEU A 10 -24.58 -20.22 7.32
N THR A 11 -24.08 -19.48 8.30
CA THR A 11 -23.45 -18.18 8.06
C THR A 11 -22.12 -18.41 7.34
N LEU A 12 -22.11 -18.19 6.03
CA LEU A 12 -20.88 -17.99 5.26
C LEU A 12 -20.16 -16.75 5.82
N ILE A 13 -19.20 -16.95 6.72
CA ILE A 13 -18.26 -15.90 7.11
C ILE A 13 -17.39 -15.69 5.87
N PRO A 14 -17.43 -14.51 5.22
CA PRO A 14 -16.54 -14.24 4.11
C PRO A 14 -15.13 -14.26 4.69
N THR A 15 -14.34 -15.25 4.31
CA THR A 15 -12.91 -15.25 4.57
C THR A 15 -12.34 -14.06 3.80
N ALA A 16 -12.08 -12.96 4.50
CA ALA A 16 -11.36 -11.83 3.94
C ALA A 16 -10.08 -12.38 3.32
N ALA A 17 -9.94 -12.17 2.01
CA ALA A 17 -8.86 -12.73 1.21
C ALA A 17 -7.51 -12.39 1.84
N PHE A 18 -6.63 -13.39 1.94
CA PHE A 18 -5.26 -13.35 2.50
C PHE A 18 -4.28 -12.42 1.74
N ALA A 19 -4.75 -11.44 0.99
CA ALA A 19 -3.91 -10.50 0.25
C ALA A 19 -3.25 -9.44 1.15
N GLN A 20 -3.58 -9.36 2.45
CA GLN A 20 -3.09 -8.29 3.32
C GLN A 20 -1.75 -8.62 4.00
N SER A 21 -0.69 -7.93 3.60
CA SER A 21 0.60 -7.88 4.30
C SER A 21 0.74 -6.53 5.03
N THR A 22 0.59 -6.54 6.35
CA THR A 22 0.69 -5.35 7.19
C THR A 22 2.04 -4.65 7.12
N ASP A 23 3.13 -5.42 6.93
CA ASP A 23 4.48 -4.87 6.80
C ASP A 23 4.64 -4.09 5.48
N LEU A 24 4.34 -4.70 4.34
CA LEU A 24 4.32 -4.01 3.04
C LEU A 24 3.43 -2.75 3.05
N GLU A 25 2.25 -2.83 3.68
CA GLU A 25 1.34 -1.69 3.82
C GLU A 25 1.96 -0.55 4.64
N ALA A 26 2.57 -0.85 5.79
CA ALA A 26 3.23 0.13 6.62
C ALA A 26 4.42 0.77 5.90
N THR A 27 5.20 -0.02 5.18
CA THR A 27 6.32 0.46 4.38
C THR A 27 5.84 1.36 3.23
N CYS A 28 4.78 1.00 2.51
CA CYS A 28 4.25 1.86 1.45
C CYS A 28 3.69 3.20 1.99
N LYS A 29 3.02 3.18 3.15
CA LYS A 29 2.60 4.40 3.86
C LYS A 29 3.79 5.31 4.19
N MET A 30 4.90 4.72 4.64
CA MET A 30 6.13 5.47 4.93
C MET A 30 6.69 6.13 3.67
N VAL A 31 6.76 5.40 2.55
CA VAL A 31 7.21 5.94 1.25
C VAL A 31 6.34 7.13 0.85
N ALA A 32 5.02 7.01 0.93
CA ALA A 32 4.11 8.10 0.58
C ALA A 32 4.27 9.34 1.49
N LYS A 33 4.35 9.14 2.80
CA LYS A 33 4.56 10.25 3.75
C LYS A 33 5.87 10.98 3.50
N ASN A 34 6.95 10.25 3.23
CA ASN A 34 8.24 10.83 2.87
C ASN A 34 8.18 11.56 1.53
N PHE A 35 7.51 10.99 0.53
CA PHE A 35 7.37 11.61 -0.79
C PHE A 35 6.62 12.94 -0.72
N PHE A 36 5.51 13.00 0.03
CA PHE A 36 4.73 14.22 0.24
C PHE A 36 5.29 15.14 1.32
N LEU A 37 6.38 14.75 1.99
CA LEU A 37 6.97 15.47 3.14
C LEU A 37 5.90 15.82 4.19
N SER A 38 5.02 14.87 4.51
CA SER A 38 3.84 15.11 5.35
C SER A 38 3.54 13.93 6.26
N ASP A 39 3.65 14.16 7.57
CA ASP A 39 3.21 13.20 8.60
C ASP A 39 1.68 13.09 8.67
N GLY A 40 0.98 14.14 8.23
CA GLY A 40 -0.48 14.29 8.23
C GLY A 40 -1.16 13.83 6.94
N LEU A 41 -0.49 13.04 6.10
CA LEU A 41 -1.08 12.44 4.91
C LEU A 41 -2.27 11.55 5.31
N SER A 42 -3.46 11.88 4.81
CA SER A 42 -4.67 11.10 5.09
C SER A 42 -4.66 9.86 4.20
N ILE A 43 -4.71 8.68 4.81
CA ILE A 43 -4.70 7.40 4.11
C ILE A 43 -6.10 6.79 4.17
N GLY A 44 -6.62 6.42 3.01
CA GLY A 44 -7.92 5.78 2.85
C GLY A 44 -7.81 4.26 2.80
N ALA A 45 -8.61 3.66 1.90
CA ALA A 45 -8.56 2.23 1.66
C ALA A 45 -7.16 1.81 1.20
N ILE A 46 -6.69 0.67 1.71
CA ILE A 46 -5.40 0.07 1.37
C ILE A 46 -5.60 -1.39 1.01
N GLN A 47 -4.87 -1.84 -0.01
CA GLN A 47 -4.82 -3.21 -0.47
C GLN A 47 -3.36 -3.56 -0.72
N SER A 48 -2.92 -4.69 -0.19
CA SER A 48 -1.63 -5.26 -0.52
C SER A 48 -1.83 -6.55 -1.31
N PHE A 49 -0.77 -6.97 -1.99
CA PHE A 49 -0.73 -8.14 -2.86
C PHE A 49 0.67 -8.78 -2.76
N PRO A 50 0.98 -9.45 -1.63
CA PRO A 50 2.29 -10.08 -1.42
C PRO A 50 2.59 -11.20 -2.43
N GLU A 51 1.56 -11.77 -3.05
CA GLU A 51 1.68 -12.93 -3.94
C GLU A 51 2.05 -12.55 -5.38
N LEU A 52 1.96 -11.26 -5.71
CA LEU A 52 2.37 -10.75 -7.01
C LEU A 52 3.90 -10.75 -7.12
N LYS A 53 4.38 -10.73 -8.36
CA LYS A 53 5.81 -10.67 -8.69
C LYS A 53 6.03 -9.49 -9.64
N PRO A 54 6.42 -8.30 -9.15
CA PRO A 54 6.79 -7.98 -7.76
C PRO A 54 5.58 -7.86 -6.80
N PRO A 55 5.76 -8.10 -5.47
CA PRO A 55 4.75 -7.81 -4.46
C PRO A 55 4.42 -6.31 -4.44
N GLY A 56 3.15 -5.99 -4.20
CA GLY A 56 2.67 -4.61 -4.34
C GLY A 56 1.67 -4.17 -3.29
N VAL A 57 1.51 -2.86 -3.17
CA VAL A 57 0.52 -2.19 -2.34
C VAL A 57 -0.10 -1.05 -3.12
N ARG A 58 -1.42 -0.91 -3.04
CA ARG A 58 -2.18 0.24 -3.56
C ARG A 58 -3.02 0.83 -2.44
N MET A 59 -2.97 2.14 -2.28
CA MET A 59 -3.76 2.85 -1.29
C MET A 59 -4.36 4.14 -1.84
N ALA A 60 -5.53 4.51 -1.35
CA ALA A 60 -6.08 5.85 -1.56
C ALA A 60 -5.41 6.84 -0.59
N TYR A 61 -5.20 8.08 -1.02
CA TYR A 61 -4.69 9.13 -0.15
C TYR A 61 -5.35 10.48 -0.40
N SER A 62 -5.18 11.40 0.55
CA SER A 62 -5.43 12.83 0.37
C SER A 62 -4.39 13.64 1.11
N THR A 63 -3.91 14.70 0.47
CA THR A 63 -3.06 15.72 1.11
C THR A 63 -3.88 16.72 1.94
N ARG A 64 -5.21 16.74 1.77
CA ARG A 64 -6.13 17.57 2.54
C ARG A 64 -6.54 16.85 3.82
N GLN A 65 -6.24 17.45 4.96
CA GLN A 65 -6.64 16.92 6.26
C GLN A 65 -8.17 16.84 6.37
N GLY A 66 -8.67 15.78 7.00
CA GLY A 66 -10.10 15.59 7.24
C GLY A 66 -10.91 15.08 6.03
N THR A 67 -10.25 14.77 4.91
CA THR A 67 -10.93 14.14 3.75
C THR A 67 -11.48 12.77 4.14
N ALA A 68 -12.77 12.52 3.88
CA ALA A 68 -13.37 11.21 4.14
C ALA A 68 -12.79 10.15 3.18
N PRO A 69 -12.58 8.89 3.60
CA PRO A 69 -12.04 7.85 2.72
C PRO A 69 -12.82 7.64 1.41
N SER A 70 -14.14 7.84 1.43
CA SER A 70 -15.00 7.75 0.24
C SER A 70 -14.82 8.88 -0.77
N GLU A 71 -14.17 9.97 -0.37
CA GLU A 71 -13.90 11.14 -1.21
C GLU A 71 -12.46 11.15 -1.75
N MET A 72 -11.64 10.16 -1.37
CA MET A 72 -10.25 10.05 -1.84
C MET A 72 -10.22 9.39 -3.22
N SER A 73 -9.90 10.18 -4.25
CA SER A 73 -9.73 9.69 -5.63
C SER A 73 -8.27 9.43 -6.00
N ASP A 74 -7.33 10.07 -5.30
CA ASP A 74 -5.90 9.90 -5.57
C ASP A 74 -5.39 8.58 -5.00
N THR A 75 -4.47 7.95 -5.73
CA THR A 75 -3.91 6.65 -5.34
C THR A 75 -2.41 6.67 -5.28
N PHE A 76 -1.84 6.00 -4.29
CA PHE A 76 -0.41 5.76 -4.17
C PHE A 76 -0.15 4.27 -4.25
N GLU A 77 0.84 3.88 -5.03
CA GLU A 77 1.19 2.49 -5.26
C GLU A 77 2.67 2.26 -4.99
N CYS A 78 3.01 1.13 -4.37
CA CYS A 78 4.39 0.70 -4.19
C CYS A 78 4.55 -0.73 -4.69
N GLU A 79 5.66 -1.01 -5.35
CA GLU A 79 6.12 -2.37 -5.67
C GLU A 79 7.47 -2.60 -5.01
N PHE A 80 7.67 -3.81 -4.51
CA PHE A 80 8.87 -4.19 -3.79
C PHE A 80 9.54 -5.41 -4.45
N ASP A 81 10.86 -5.52 -4.35
CA ASP A 81 11.57 -6.68 -4.91
C ASP A 81 11.31 -7.97 -4.11
N ARG A 82 10.79 -7.86 -2.88
CA ARG A 82 10.54 -8.97 -1.95
C ARG A 82 9.49 -8.60 -0.90
N THR A 83 8.88 -9.61 -0.30
CA THR A 83 7.87 -9.49 0.77
C THR A 83 8.46 -9.28 2.15
N ASP A 84 9.70 -9.72 2.39
CA ASP A 84 10.35 -9.68 3.70
C ASP A 84 11.33 -8.50 3.84
N LYS A 85 11.50 -8.03 5.08
CA LYS A 85 12.49 -6.99 5.41
C LYS A 85 13.93 -7.46 5.15
N PRO A 86 14.85 -6.56 4.74
CA PRO A 86 14.58 -5.19 4.34
C PRO A 86 13.89 -5.14 2.97
N HIS A 87 12.77 -4.43 2.91
CA HIS A 87 12.01 -4.22 1.69
C HIS A 87 12.81 -3.29 0.76
N ASN A 88 12.97 -3.73 -0.48
CA ASN A 88 13.60 -2.91 -1.51
C ASN A 88 12.53 -2.37 -2.45
N LEU A 89 12.38 -1.04 -2.51
CA LEU A 89 11.41 -0.38 -3.37
C LEU A 89 11.81 -0.51 -4.84
N ALA A 90 11.00 -1.18 -5.65
CA ALA A 90 11.20 -1.39 -7.08
C ALA A 90 10.60 -0.26 -7.92
N LYS A 91 9.41 0.18 -7.54
CA LYS A 91 8.63 1.26 -8.18
C LYS A 91 7.68 1.87 -7.15
N PHE A 92 7.35 3.14 -7.31
CA PHE A 92 6.12 3.67 -6.73
C PHE A 92 5.41 4.57 -7.73
N CYS A 93 4.09 4.72 -7.60
CA CYS A 93 3.29 5.59 -8.44
C CYS A 93 2.43 6.52 -7.58
N VAL A 94 2.30 7.76 -8.04
CA VAL A 94 1.43 8.81 -7.51
C VAL A 94 0.39 9.11 -8.57
N SER A 95 -0.82 8.60 -8.37
CA SER A 95 -1.88 8.55 -9.35
C SER A 95 -1.36 7.96 -10.67
N SER A 96 -1.26 8.75 -11.74
CA SER A 96 -0.77 8.29 -13.05
C SER A 96 0.76 8.37 -13.24
N THR A 97 1.49 8.94 -12.29
CA THR A 97 2.93 9.20 -12.43
C THR A 97 3.74 8.16 -11.66
N CYS A 98 4.55 7.37 -12.36
CA CYS A 98 5.39 6.36 -11.73
C CYS A 98 6.86 6.78 -11.67
N TYR A 99 7.55 6.30 -10.64
CA TYR A 99 8.93 6.60 -10.31
C TYR A 99 9.71 5.28 -10.18
N THR A 100 10.81 5.16 -10.92
CA THR A 100 11.65 3.94 -10.97
C THR A 100 13.13 4.29 -11.10
N ALA A 101 14.01 3.32 -10.84
CA ALA A 101 15.46 3.48 -11.01
C ALA A 101 15.88 3.81 -12.46
N ASN A 102 15.06 3.39 -13.43
CA ASN A 102 15.33 3.50 -14.86
C ASN A 102 14.47 4.59 -15.54
N ASP A 103 13.91 5.53 -14.77
CA ASP A 103 13.17 6.65 -15.35
C ASP A 103 14.10 7.50 -16.23
N GLN A 104 13.59 7.92 -17.39
CA GLN A 104 14.33 8.79 -18.33
C GLN A 104 14.38 10.24 -17.84
N ASP A 105 13.42 10.64 -17.01
CA ASP A 105 13.39 11.95 -16.40
C ASP A 105 14.29 11.98 -15.16
N ALA A 106 15.28 12.85 -15.19
CA ALA A 106 16.30 12.94 -14.15
C ALA A 106 15.70 13.33 -12.79
N ASP A 107 14.64 14.14 -12.77
CA ASP A 107 13.98 14.53 -11.52
C ASP A 107 13.17 13.37 -10.95
N ARG A 108 12.39 12.65 -11.76
CA ARG A 108 11.67 11.45 -11.29
C ARG A 108 12.63 10.37 -10.81
N LYS A 109 13.72 10.14 -11.54
CA LYS A 109 14.78 9.22 -11.12
C LYS A 109 15.39 9.64 -9.77
N ARG A 110 15.65 10.93 -9.57
CA ARG A 110 16.13 11.45 -8.28
C ARG A 110 15.13 11.24 -7.15
N ARG A 111 13.84 11.55 -7.36
CA ARG A 111 12.79 11.33 -6.35
C ARG A 111 12.67 9.86 -5.97
N PHE A 112 12.84 8.95 -6.93
CA PHE A 112 12.88 7.52 -6.65
C PHE A 112 14.05 7.15 -5.72
N GLU A 113 15.25 7.63 -6.02
CA GLU A 113 16.44 7.34 -5.23
C GLU A 113 16.36 7.94 -3.81
N GLU A 114 15.80 9.13 -3.67
CA GLU A 114 15.50 9.75 -2.36
C GLU A 114 14.64 8.80 -1.50
N MET A 115 13.59 8.21 -2.06
CA MET A 115 12.73 7.27 -1.33
C MET A 115 13.44 5.97 -0.98
N ARG A 116 14.27 5.41 -1.87
CA ARG A 116 15.08 4.21 -1.57
C ARG A 116 16.05 4.46 -0.42
N ILE A 117 16.75 5.59 -0.42
CA ILE A 117 17.70 5.95 0.64
C ILE A 117 16.97 6.11 1.99
N LEU A 118 15.82 6.77 2.01
CA LEU A 118 15.04 6.93 3.24
C LEU A 118 14.53 5.58 3.77
N LEU A 119 14.01 4.72 2.89
CA LEU A 119 13.55 3.39 3.26
C LEU A 119 14.68 2.53 3.83
N GLN A 120 15.83 2.49 3.16
CA GLN A 120 17.02 1.77 3.63
C GLN A 120 17.52 2.26 5.00
N ARG A 121 17.31 3.53 5.34
CA ARG A 121 17.68 4.06 6.66
C ARG A 121 16.66 3.68 7.72
N ALA A 122 15.38 3.59 7.36
CA ALA A 122 14.30 3.26 8.29
C ALA A 122 14.22 1.77 8.65
N GLU A 123 14.71 0.89 7.77
CA GLU A 123 14.69 -0.57 7.96
C GLU A 123 16.06 -1.19 8.30
N LYS A 124 17.06 -0.35 8.63
CA LYS A 124 18.33 -0.77 9.24
C LYS A 124 18.14 -1.08 10.73
#